data_AF-A0AAP0NGI2-F1
#
_entry.id   AF-A0AAP0NGI2-F1
#
_cell.length_a   1.000
_cell.length_b   1.000
_cell.length_c   1.000
_cell.angle_alpha   90.00
_cell.angle_beta   90.00
_cell.angle_gamma   90.00
#
_symmetry.space_group_name_H-M   'P 1'
#
loop_
_entity.id
_entity.type
_entity.pdbx_description
1 polymer ?
#
loop_
_entity_poly.entity_id
_entity_poly.type
_entity_poly.pdbx_seq_one_letter_code
_entity_poly.pdbx_strand_id
1 'polypeptide(L)'
;MARRETNGRDYWGKQVDESMIVLRMRIWEMKMLNTSHAPPSNWMEWEKRYYSRYGSDVCEAMGLLQSYLMKTRPSLALGMVALIVLSVPISTMVVMYNAIDIARVILSKFL
;
A
#
# COMPACT_ATOMS: atom_id res chain seq x y z
N MET A 1 42.47 15.03 -15.54
CA MET A 1 41.38 16.00 -15.28
C MET A 1 40.06 15.27 -15.44
N ALA A 2 39.35 15.03 -14.33
CA ALA A 2 38.07 14.33 -14.32
C ALA A 2 36.92 15.34 -14.44
N ARG A 3 36.16 15.30 -15.54
CA ARG A 3 34.92 16.08 -15.68
C ARG A 3 33.73 15.11 -15.64
N ARG A 4 33.04 15.10 -14.50
CA ARG A 4 31.75 14.44 -14.27
C ARG A 4 30.67 15.18 -15.07
N GLU A 5 30.08 14.53 -16.05
CA GLU A 5 28.83 14.98 -16.69
C GLU A 5 27.86 13.80 -16.83
N THR A 6 27.05 13.56 -15.81
CA THR A 6 25.92 12.62 -15.90
C THR A 6 24.66 13.10 -15.17
N ASN A 7 24.59 14.34 -14.70
CA ASN A 7 23.53 14.79 -13.78
C ASN A 7 22.22 15.28 -14.45
N GLY A 8 22.11 15.25 -15.79
CA GLY A 8 20.95 15.80 -16.51
C GLY A 8 19.86 14.77 -16.86
N ARG A 9 20.18 13.48 -16.92
CA ARG A 9 19.23 12.44 -17.39
C ARG A 9 18.18 12.06 -16.34
N ASP A 10 18.54 12.09 -15.07
CA ASP A 10 17.66 11.64 -13.98
C ASP A 10 16.54 12.66 -13.70
N TYR A 11 16.76 13.95 -13.99
CA TYR A 11 15.76 15.00 -13.79
C TYR A 11 14.61 14.90 -14.78
N TRP A 12 14.91 14.54 -16.05
CA TRP A 12 13.92 14.33 -17.09
C TRP A 12 13.08 13.06 -16.85
N GLY A 13 13.70 11.96 -16.44
CA GLY A 13 12.98 10.73 -16.12
C GLY A 13 11.98 10.90 -14.98
N LYS A 14 12.35 11.68 -13.96
CA LYS A 14 11.49 11.95 -12.80
C LYS A 14 10.29 12.84 -13.13
N GLN A 15 10.46 13.84 -14.00
CA GLN A 15 9.34 14.69 -14.45
C GLN A 15 8.33 13.90 -15.29
N VAL A 16 8.79 12.96 -16.11
CA VAL A 16 7.92 12.07 -16.89
C VAL A 16 7.10 11.18 -15.96
N ASP A 17 7.71 10.58 -14.93
CA ASP A 17 7.01 9.71 -13.98
C ASP A 17 5.86 10.43 -13.24
N GLU A 18 6.10 11.67 -12.80
CA GLU A 18 5.10 12.50 -12.14
C GLU A 18 3.94 12.86 -13.09
N SER A 19 4.24 13.18 -14.34
CA SER A 19 3.21 13.43 -15.36
C SER A 19 2.39 12.18 -15.70
N MET A 20 3.00 10.98 -15.66
CA MET A 20 2.31 9.71 -15.90
C MET A 20 1.32 9.36 -14.79
N ILE A 21 1.63 9.68 -13.54
CA ILE A 21 0.70 9.50 -12.40
C ILE A 21 -0.51 10.41 -12.56
N VAL A 22 -0.30 11.69 -12.91
CA VAL A 22 -1.38 12.65 -13.15
C VAL A 22 -2.26 12.22 -14.33
N LEU A 23 -1.67 11.69 -15.40
CA LEU A 23 -2.41 11.13 -16.53
C LEU A 23 -3.31 9.96 -16.11
N ARG A 24 -2.78 9.02 -15.33
CA ARG A 24 -3.56 7.88 -14.81
C ARG A 24 -4.70 8.34 -13.90
N MET A 25 -4.45 9.34 -13.05
CA MET A 25 -5.47 9.98 -12.21
C MET A 25 -6.60 10.55 -13.08
N ARG A 26 -6.26 11.38 -14.07
CA ARG A 26 -7.27 12.03 -14.94
C ARG A 26 -8.06 11.05 -15.79
N ILE A 27 -7.42 10.00 -16.32
CA ILE A 27 -8.12 8.94 -17.05
C ILE A 27 -9.10 8.22 -16.12
N TRP A 28 -8.69 7.96 -14.87
CA TRP A 28 -9.54 7.29 -13.90
C TRP A 28 -10.70 8.19 -13.43
N GLU A 29 -10.44 9.46 -13.15
CA GLU A 29 -11.45 10.49 -12.85
C GLU A 29 -12.49 10.59 -13.98
N MET A 30 -12.03 10.67 -15.23
CA MET A 30 -12.92 10.79 -16.39
C MET A 30 -13.67 9.49 -16.67
N LYS A 31 -13.09 8.33 -16.33
CA LYS A 31 -13.77 7.02 -16.37
C LYS A 31 -14.83 6.89 -15.27
N MET A 32 -14.56 7.41 -14.07
CA MET A 32 -15.54 7.51 -12.97
C MET A 32 -16.71 8.44 -13.31
N LEU A 33 -16.41 9.59 -13.92
CA LEU A 33 -17.43 10.56 -14.34
C LEU A 33 -18.33 9.98 -15.45
N ASN A 34 -17.75 9.25 -16.42
CA ASN A 34 -18.50 8.57 -17.48
C ASN A 34 -19.28 7.34 -16.97
N THR A 35 -18.76 6.63 -15.97
CA THR A 35 -19.41 5.46 -15.38
C THR A 35 -20.29 5.89 -14.21
N SER A 36 -21.37 6.62 -14.48
CA SER A 36 -22.48 6.96 -13.56
C SER A 36 -22.26 6.69 -12.05
N HIS A 37 -21.20 7.22 -11.42
CA HIS A 37 -20.88 7.09 -9.98
C HIS A 37 -21.19 5.72 -9.34
N ALA A 38 -21.16 4.62 -10.09
CA ALA A 38 -21.68 3.36 -9.62
C ALA A 38 -20.52 2.58 -9.00
N PRO A 39 -20.43 2.53 -7.65
CA PRO A 39 -19.49 1.62 -7.03
C PRO A 39 -19.86 0.19 -7.46
N PRO A 40 -18.89 -0.73 -7.52
CA PRO A 40 -19.17 -2.13 -7.83
C PRO A 40 -20.29 -2.66 -6.94
N SER A 41 -21.27 -3.36 -7.52
CA SER A 41 -22.47 -3.80 -6.78
C SER A 41 -22.16 -4.74 -5.62
N ASN A 42 -21.00 -5.40 -5.67
CA ASN A 42 -20.48 -6.32 -4.67
C ASN A 42 -19.80 -5.66 -3.45
N TRP A 43 -19.72 -4.32 -3.42
CA TRP A 43 -19.12 -3.60 -2.29
C TRP A 43 -20.13 -3.36 -1.16
N MET A 44 -19.65 -3.35 0.07
CA MET A 44 -20.48 -3.09 1.25
C MET A 44 -20.83 -1.59 1.32
N GLU A 45 -21.99 -1.23 1.87
CA GLU A 45 -22.50 0.16 1.84
C GLU A 45 -21.57 1.21 2.45
N TRP A 46 -20.74 0.82 3.42
CA TRP A 46 -19.71 1.71 3.98
C TRP A 46 -18.50 1.89 3.05
N GLU A 47 -18.14 0.85 2.27
CA GLU A 47 -17.07 0.93 1.26
C GLU A 47 -17.50 1.81 0.08
N LYS A 48 -18.77 1.69 -0.33
CA LYS A 48 -19.39 2.57 -1.33
C LYS A 48 -19.34 4.04 -0.92
N ARG A 49 -19.57 4.34 0.35
CA ARG A 49 -19.48 5.70 0.91
C ARG A 49 -18.05 6.26 0.86
N TYR A 50 -17.03 5.41 0.89
CA TYR A 50 -15.62 5.80 0.85
C TYR A 50 -15.01 5.75 -0.56
N TYR A 51 -15.75 5.27 -1.56
CA TYR A 51 -15.29 5.02 -2.93
C TYR A 51 -14.71 6.25 -3.63
N SER A 52 -15.32 7.42 -3.44
CA SER A 52 -14.85 8.69 -4.02
C SER A 52 -13.50 9.13 -3.47
N ARG A 53 -13.22 8.87 -2.19
CA ARG A 53 -11.95 9.21 -1.54
C ARG A 53 -10.87 8.16 -1.77
N TYR A 54 -11.28 6.89 -1.89
CA TYR A 54 -10.37 5.76 -2.07
C TYR A 54 -9.41 5.93 -3.25
N GLY A 55 -9.90 6.42 -4.40
CA GLY A 55 -9.08 6.60 -5.59
C GLY A 55 -7.95 7.62 -5.40
N SER A 56 -8.27 8.78 -4.82
CA SER A 56 -7.29 9.83 -4.54
C SER A 56 -6.28 9.37 -3.48
N ASP A 57 -6.77 8.82 -2.37
CA ASP A 57 -5.94 8.39 -1.25
C ASP A 57 -4.97 7.27 -1.66
N VAL A 58 -5.43 6.29 -2.46
CA VAL A 58 -4.60 5.19 -2.95
C VAL A 58 -3.59 5.67 -4.00
N CYS A 59 -4.00 6.55 -4.93
CA CYS A 59 -3.09 7.06 -5.95
C CYS A 59 -1.99 7.93 -5.32
N GLU A 60 -2.33 8.76 -4.34
CA GLU A 60 -1.37 9.56 -3.57
C GLU A 60 -0.46 8.66 -2.72
N ALA A 61 -1.01 7.68 -1.99
CA ALA A 61 -0.21 6.74 -1.21
C ALA A 61 0.75 5.92 -2.10
N MET A 62 0.31 5.48 -3.28
CA MET A 62 1.15 4.80 -4.25
C MET A 62 2.23 5.73 -4.83
N GLY A 63 1.90 6.98 -5.16
CA GLY A 63 2.87 7.96 -5.63
C GLY A 63 3.92 8.29 -4.58
N LEU A 64 3.52 8.42 -3.31
CA LEU A 64 4.43 8.58 -2.18
C LEU A 64 5.30 7.35 -1.97
N LEU A 65 4.72 6.15 -2.03
CA LEU A 65 5.45 4.89 -1.92
C LEU A 65 6.47 4.74 -3.05
N GLN A 66 6.09 5.05 -4.28
CA GLN A 66 6.95 5.01 -5.46
C GLN A 66 8.07 6.05 -5.37
N SER A 67 7.77 7.29 -4.96
CA SER A 67 8.76 8.35 -4.71
C SER A 67 9.73 7.98 -3.58
N TYR A 68 9.22 7.31 -2.54
CA TYR A 68 10.02 6.84 -1.41
C TYR A 68 10.92 5.66 -1.82
N LEU A 69 10.41 4.71 -2.62
CA LEU A 69 11.19 3.61 -3.21
C LEU A 69 12.26 4.11 -4.19
N MET A 70 11.97 5.17 -4.94
CA MET A 70 12.94 5.81 -5.84
C MET A 70 14.02 6.62 -5.09
N LYS A 71 13.71 7.16 -3.90
CA LYS A 71 14.64 7.96 -3.09
C LYS A 71 15.45 7.14 -2.09
N THR A 72 14.94 6.00 -1.62
CA THR A 72 15.58 5.16 -0.61
C THR A 72 16.20 3.92 -1.24
N ARG A 73 17.29 3.39 -0.65
CA ARG A 73 17.83 2.10 -1.09
C ARG A 73 16.70 1.06 -0.96
N PRO A 74 16.35 0.32 -2.03
CA PRO A 74 15.12 -0.49 -2.11
C PRO A 74 14.96 -1.50 -0.98
N SER A 75 16.04 -1.86 -0.28
CA SER A 75 16.03 -2.72 0.90
C SER A 75 15.30 -2.15 2.12
N LEU A 76 15.33 -0.83 2.34
CA LEU A 76 14.78 -0.20 3.56
C LEU A 76 13.25 -0.10 3.52
N ALA A 77 12.70 0.29 2.36
CA ALA A 77 11.26 0.30 2.13
C ALA A 77 10.67 -1.11 2.20
N LEU A 78 11.35 -2.09 1.60
CA LEU A 78 10.95 -3.50 1.68
C LEU A 78 10.98 -4.02 3.12
N GLY A 79 11.96 -3.57 3.93
CA GLY A 79 12.04 -3.87 5.36
C GLY A 79 10.83 -3.33 6.14
N MET A 80 10.42 -2.08 5.90
CA MET A 80 9.24 -1.49 6.57
C MET A 80 7.94 -2.20 6.19
N VAL A 81 7.76 -2.54 4.91
CA VAL A 81 6.60 -3.32 4.44
C VAL A 81 6.61 -4.71 5.08
N ALA A 82 7.77 -5.37 5.14
CA ALA A 82 7.90 -6.66 5.80
C ALA A 82 7.59 -6.58 7.30
N LEU A 83 8.01 -5.53 8.01
CA LEU A 83 7.67 -5.32 9.41
C LEU A 83 6.16 -5.18 9.62
N ILE A 84 5.47 -4.42 8.76
CA ILE A 84 4.01 -4.27 8.83
C ILE A 84 3.33 -5.63 8.56
N VAL A 85 3.75 -6.32 7.50
CA VAL A 85 3.17 -7.63 7.12
C VAL A 85 3.44 -8.69 8.18
N LEU A 86 4.61 -8.68 8.84
CA LEU A 86 4.98 -9.62 9.89
C LEU A 86 4.34 -9.28 11.25
N SER A 87 3.98 -8.03 11.50
CA SER A 87 3.35 -7.63 12.78
C SER A 87 2.06 -8.40 13.07
N VAL A 88 1.24 -8.59 12.05
CA VAL A 88 -0.05 -9.29 12.13
C VAL A 88 0.14 -10.79 12.43
N PRO A 89 0.89 -11.59 11.65
CA PRO A 89 1.09 -13.01 11.92
C PRO A 89 1.85 -13.25 13.23
N ILE A 90 2.78 -12.38 13.64
CA ILE A 90 3.46 -12.49 14.94
C ILE A 90 2.43 -12.34 16.07
N SER A 91 1.58 -11.32 16.03
CA SER A 91 0.52 -11.13 17.02
C SER A 91 -0.43 -12.32 17.06
N THR A 92 -0.88 -12.80 15.89
CA THR A 92 -1.77 -13.95 15.78
C THR A 92 -1.14 -15.22 16.35
N MET A 93 0.15 -15.45 16.09
CA MET A 93 0.89 -16.60 16.60
C MET A 93 0.96 -16.59 18.14
N VAL A 94 1.21 -15.43 18.74
CA VAL A 94 1.22 -15.26 20.21
C VAL A 94 -0.15 -15.56 20.80
N VAL A 95 -1.22 -15.01 20.22
CA VAL A 95 -2.60 -15.27 20.70
C VAL A 95 -2.94 -16.75 20.61
N MET A 96 -2.60 -17.39 19.48
CA MET A 96 -2.87 -18.80 19.25
C MET A 96 -2.06 -19.71 20.18
N TYR A 97 -0.82 -19.37 20.48
CA TYR A 97 0.00 -20.07 21.47
C TYR A 97 -0.63 -20.01 22.86
N ASN A 98 -1.03 -18.82 23.32
CA ASN A 98 -1.70 -18.66 24.61
C ASN A 98 -3.03 -19.42 24.68
N ALA A 99 -3.81 -19.41 23.59
CA ALA A 99 -5.07 -20.16 23.53
C ALA A 99 -4.86 -21.67 23.66
N ILE A 100 -3.83 -22.23 23.00
CA ILE A 100 -3.48 -23.64 23.09
C ILE A 100 -3.00 -24.00 24.51
N ASP A 101 -2.19 -23.16 25.13
CA ASP A 101 -1.69 -23.38 26.49
C ASP A 101 -2.84 -23.43 27.50
N ILE A 102 -3.77 -22.46 27.43
CA ILE A 102 -4.99 -22.45 28.26
C ILE A 102 -5.82 -23.70 28.00
N ALA A 103 -6.01 -24.09 26.73
CA ALA A 103 -6.76 -25.29 26.38
C ALA A 103 -6.10 -26.56 26.97
N ARG A 104 -4.77 -26.65 26.95
CA ARG A 104 -4.01 -27.76 27.56
C ARG A 104 -4.19 -27.80 29.06
N VAL A 105 -4.09 -26.66 29.74
CA VAL A 105 -4.28 -26.56 31.21
C VAL A 105 -5.70 -26.97 31.61
N ILE A 106 -6.71 -26.56 30.83
CA ILE A 106 -8.10 -26.96 31.07
C ILE A 106 -8.26 -28.46 30.85
N LEU A 107 -7.75 -29.01 29.74
CA LEU A 107 -7.79 -30.44 29.47
C LEU A 107 -7.10 -31.26 30.56
N SER A 108 -5.93 -30.83 31.04
CA SER A 108 -5.21 -31.51 32.13
C SER A 108 -5.87 -31.39 33.50
N LYS A 109 -6.78 -30.41 33.68
CA LYS A 109 -7.60 -30.28 34.88
C LYS A 109 -8.88 -31.10 34.81
N PHE A 110 -9.31 -31.47 33.60
CA PHE A 110 -10.56 -32.19 33.34
C PHE A 110 -10.35 -33.71 33.19
N LEU A 111 -9.15 -34.13 32.76
CA LEU A 111 -8.69 -35.52 32.72
C LEU A 111 -8.04 -35.91 34.06
#